data_AF-A0A356Z9F5-F1
#
_entry.id   AF-A0A356Z9F5-F1
#
_cell.length_a   1.000
_cell.length_b   1.000
_cell.length_c   1.000
_cell.angle_alpha   90.00
_cell.angle_beta   90.00
_cell.angle_gamma   90.00
#
_symmetry.space_group_name_H-M   'P 1'
#
loop_
_entity.id
_entity.type
_entity.pdbx_description
1 polymer ?
#
loop_
_entity_poly.entity_id
_entity_poly.type
_entity_poly.pdbx_seq_one_letter_code
_entity_poly.pdbx_strand_id
1 'polypeptide(L)'
;SRAVQNIVKKYVIASRLDPVSISTHKLRHTSATLMYKYGRVDIRSLQQILGHESIATTEIYTHIDDHQLQSAVNSNLLAMMFN
;
A
#
# COMPACT_ATOMS: atom_id res chain seq x y z
N SER A 1 5.68 12.04 14.01
CA SER A 1 5.64 12.21 15.48
C SER A 1 6.65 11.29 16.15
N ARG A 2 7.59 11.84 16.93
CA ARG A 2 8.59 11.05 17.69
C ARG A 2 7.95 10.19 18.78
N ALA A 3 6.86 10.65 19.39
CA ALA A 3 6.12 9.89 20.39
C ALA A 3 5.59 8.56 19.82
N VAL A 4 4.97 8.61 18.64
CA VAL A 4 4.46 7.40 17.94
C VAL A 4 5.61 6.46 17.57
N GLN A 5 6.74 7.00 17.09
CA GLN A 5 7.92 6.20 16.79
C GLN A 5 8.47 5.46 18.02
N ASN A 6 8.51 6.13 19.17
CA ASN A 6 8.97 5.53 20.42
C ASN A 6 8.01 4.45 20.91
N ILE A 7 6.69 4.65 20.79
CA ILE A 7 5.68 3.65 21.13
C ILE A 7 5.84 2.41 20.25
N VAL A 8 5.94 2.58 18.93
CA VAL A 8 6.15 1.46 18.01
C VAL A 8 7.44 0.72 18.35
N LYS A 9 8.55 1.45 18.56
CA LYS A 9 9.83 0.83 18.93
C LYS A 9 9.73 0.03 20.23
N LYS A 10 9.04 0.55 21.24
CA LYS A 10 8.80 -0.14 22.53
C LYS A 10 8.12 -1.50 22.30
N TYR A 11 7.06 -1.54 21.50
CA TYR A 11 6.32 -2.78 21.24
C TYR A 11 7.06 -3.76 20.32
N VAL A 12 7.82 -3.27 19.33
CA VAL A 12 8.67 -4.13 18.49
C VAL A 12 9.69 -4.89 19.35
N ILE A 13 10.34 -4.20 20.29
CA ILE A 13 11.29 -4.82 21.23
C ILE A 13 10.57 -5.83 22.14
N ALA A 14 9.41 -5.47 22.68
CA ALA A 14 8.61 -6.36 23.53
C ALA A 14 8.18 -7.65 22.81
N SER A 15 7.93 -7.57 21.51
CA SER A 15 7.59 -8.70 20.64
C SER A 15 8.81 -9.53 20.17
N ARG A 16 10.03 -9.23 20.66
CA ARG A 16 11.29 -9.88 20.25
C ARG A 16 11.60 -9.74 18.75
N LEU A 17 11.18 -8.63 18.14
CA LEU A 17 11.45 -8.30 16.74
C LEU A 17 12.56 -7.24 16.64
N ASP A 18 13.25 -7.19 15.50
CA ASP A 18 14.33 -6.22 15.29
C ASP A 18 13.78 -4.79 15.07
N PRO A 19 14.08 -3.83 15.97
CA PRO A 19 13.63 -2.44 15.85
C PRO A 19 14.29 -1.65 14.71
N VAL A 20 15.36 -2.15 14.09
CA VAL A 20 15.93 -1.55 12.88
C VAL A 20 15.12 -1.96 11.64
N SER A 21 14.66 -3.21 11.63
CA SER A 21 13.84 -3.75 10.54
C SER A 21 12.41 -3.17 10.50
N ILE A 22 11.81 -2.82 11.65
CA ILE A 22 10.42 -2.32 11.75
C ILE A 22 10.37 -0.87 12.21
N SER A 23 9.79 0.00 11.38
CA SER A 23 9.61 1.42 11.68
C SER A 23 8.19 1.90 11.35
N THR A 24 7.76 3.02 11.94
CA THR A 24 6.47 3.66 11.62
C THR A 24 6.28 3.90 10.12
N HIS A 25 7.35 4.27 9.40
CA HIS A 25 7.29 4.50 7.96
C HIS A 25 7.12 3.19 7.20
N LYS A 26 7.87 2.13 7.57
CA LYS A 26 7.72 0.81 6.96
C LYS A 26 6.34 0.21 7.21
N LEU A 27 5.80 0.36 8.41
CA LEU A 27 4.43 -0.07 8.74
C LEU A 27 3.38 0.66 7.89
N ARG A 28 3.55 1.98 7.66
CA ARG A 28 2.69 2.75 6.74
C ARG A 28 2.75 2.21 5.32
N HIS A 29 3.94 1.93 4.81
CA HIS A 29 4.12 1.34 3.47
C HIS A 29 3.45 -0.02 3.37
N THR A 30 3.68 -0.91 4.34
CA THR A 30 3.04 -2.23 4.39
C THR A 30 1.51 -2.10 4.41
N SER A 31 0.97 -1.23 5.25
CA SER A 31 -0.48 -0.99 5.30
C SER A 31 -1.03 -0.51 3.95
N ALA A 32 -0.36 0.44 3.31
CA ALA A 32 -0.78 0.96 2.01
C ALA A 32 -0.75 -0.10 0.90
N THR A 33 0.31 -0.90 0.84
CA THR A 33 0.40 -2.05 -0.06
C THR A 33 -0.72 -3.06 0.17
N LEU A 34 -1.03 -3.39 1.43
CA LEU A 34 -2.09 -4.35 1.76
C LEU A 34 -3.48 -3.82 1.39
N MET A 35 -3.76 -2.54 1.66
CA MET A 35 -5.02 -1.90 1.29
C MET A 35 -5.21 -1.89 -0.23
N TYR A 36 -4.17 -1.55 -0.99
CA TYR A 36 -4.21 -1.54 -2.45
C TYR A 36 -4.40 -2.96 -3.02
N LYS A 37 -3.57 -3.91 -2.60
CA LYS A 37 -3.57 -5.28 -3.15
C LYS A 37 -4.78 -6.11 -2.76
N TYR A 38 -5.14 -6.06 -1.48
CA TYR A 38 -6.09 -7.02 -0.90
C TYR A 38 -7.35 -6.33 -0.37
N GLY A 39 -7.25 -5.06 0.01
CA GLY A 39 -8.36 -4.29 0.55
C GLY A 39 -9.37 -3.79 -0.49
N ARG A 40 -9.12 -4.03 -1.80
CA ARG A 40 -9.91 -3.47 -2.91
C ARG A 40 -10.05 -1.94 -2.81
N VAL A 41 -9.02 -1.29 -2.26
CA VAL A 41 -8.96 0.17 -2.12
C VAL A 41 -8.31 0.73 -3.37
N ASP A 42 -9.06 1.50 -4.15
CA ASP A 42 -8.51 2.17 -5.33
C ASP A 42 -7.50 3.25 -4.93
N ILE A 43 -6.68 3.68 -5.91
CA ILE A 43 -5.55 4.59 -5.66
C ILE A 43 -5.97 5.97 -5.12
N ARG A 44 -7.18 6.47 -5.46
CA ARG A 44 -7.69 7.77 -4.97
C ARG A 44 -8.17 7.66 -3.54
N SER A 45 -8.89 6.58 -3.22
CA SER A 45 -9.27 6.28 -1.82
C SER A 45 -8.02 6.10 -0.95
N LEU A 46 -7.00 5.40 -1.46
CA LEU A 46 -5.73 5.22 -0.76
C LEU A 46 -5.01 6.56 -0.53
N GLN A 47 -4.99 7.45 -1.51
CA GLN A 47 -4.43 8.80 -1.39
C GLN A 47 -5.10 9.56 -0.24
N GLN A 48 -6.44 9.52 -0.14
CA GLN A 48 -7.20 10.19 0.92
C GLN A 48 -6.91 9.59 2.30
N ILE A 49 -6.89 8.26 2.41
CA ILE A 49 -6.57 7.54 3.66
C ILE A 49 -5.16 7.92 4.15
N LEU A 50 -4.20 8.07 3.23
CA LEU A 50 -2.83 8.43 3.55
C LEU A 50 -2.62 9.95 3.73
N GLY A 51 -3.60 10.77 3.35
CA GLY A 51 -3.51 12.23 3.39
C GLY A 51 -2.41 12.78 2.49
N HIS A 52 -2.20 12.16 1.32
CA HIS A 52 -1.19 12.58 0.36
C HIS A 52 -1.69 13.75 -0.50
N GLU A 53 -0.93 14.85 -0.54
CA GLU A 53 -1.28 16.03 -1.35
C GLU A 53 -1.28 15.75 -2.86
N SER A 54 -0.41 14.85 -3.32
CA SER A 54 -0.28 14.47 -4.72
C SER A 54 -0.47 12.98 -4.93
N ILE A 55 -1.19 12.61 -5.99
CA ILE A 55 -1.38 11.21 -6.38
C ILE A 55 -0.06 10.51 -6.71
N ALA A 56 0.93 11.24 -7.24
CA ALA A 56 2.26 10.71 -7.57
C ALA A 56 2.96 10.08 -6.35
N THR A 57 2.72 10.62 -5.15
CA THR A 57 3.27 10.05 -3.90
C THR A 57 2.59 8.74 -3.47
N THR A 58 1.43 8.45 -4.04
CA THR A 58 0.64 7.22 -3.80
C THR A 58 0.88 6.19 -4.92
N GLU A 59 1.23 6.63 -6.12
CA GLU A 59 1.53 5.78 -7.28
C GLU A 59 2.69 4.79 -7.04
N ILE A 60 3.55 5.03 -6.05
CA ILE A 60 4.56 4.06 -5.63
C ILE A 60 3.96 2.69 -5.24
N TYR A 61 2.66 2.62 -4.89
CA TYR A 61 1.99 1.37 -4.54
C TYR A 61 1.31 0.67 -5.72
N THR A 62 1.23 1.30 -6.90
CA THR A 62 0.58 0.69 -8.08
C THR A 62 1.49 -0.28 -8.81
N HIS A 63 2.82 -0.10 -8.70
CA HIS A 63 3.80 -1.00 -9.33
C HIS A 63 3.72 -2.45 -8.85
N ILE A 64 2.99 -2.70 -7.77
CA ILE A 64 3.02 -3.97 -7.05
C ILE A 64 1.97 -4.94 -7.60
N ASP A 65 1.12 -4.53 -8.55
CA ASP A 65 -0.01 -5.31 -9.05
C ASP A 65 -0.20 -5.25 -10.59
N ASP A 66 0.68 -5.93 -11.33
CA ASP A 66 0.51 -6.17 -12.77
C ASP A 66 -0.72 -7.06 -13.07
N HIS A 67 -1.14 -7.88 -12.11
CA HIS A 67 -2.23 -8.83 -12.27
C HIS A 67 -3.59 -8.13 -12.33
N GLN A 68 -3.77 -7.04 -11.57
CA GLN A 68 -4.98 -6.22 -11.63
C GLN A 68 -5.08 -5.44 -12.95
N LEU A 69 -3.96 -4.96 -13.50
CA LEU A 69 -3.94 -4.39 -14.85
C LEU A 69 -4.32 -5.43 -15.91
N GLN A 70 -3.72 -6.63 -15.84
CA GLN A 70 -4.04 -7.71 -16.76
C GLN A 70 -5.51 -8.15 -16.64
N SER A 71 -6.05 -8.23 -15.42
CA SER A 71 -7.47 -8.50 -15.18
C SER A 71 -8.36 -7.39 -15.74
N ALA A 72 -7.99 -6.12 -15.57
CA ALA A 72 -8.76 -4.99 -16.08
C ALA A 72 -8.80 -5.02 -17.62
N VAL A 73 -7.66 -5.28 -18.27
CA VAL A 73 -7.57 -5.46 -19.73
C VAL A 73 -8.42 -6.64 -20.18
N ASN A 74 -8.34 -7.79 -19.51
CA ASN A 74 -9.11 -8.98 -19.86
C ASN A 74 -10.62 -8.84 -19.60
N SER A 75 -11.01 -8.03 -18.61
CA SER A 75 -12.41 -7.72 -18.32
C SER A 75 -13.03 -6.70 -19.26
N ASN A 76 -12.22 -6.07 -20.13
CA ASN A 76 -12.73 -5.17 -21.15
C ASN A 76 -13.53 -5.99 -22.18
N LEU A 77 -14.79 -5.61 -22.40
CA LEU A 77 -15.69 -6.24 -23.37
C LEU A 77 -15.10 -6.29 -24.79
N LEU A 78 -14.19 -5.36 -25.12
CA LEU A 78 -13.49 -5.33 -26.41
C LEU A 78 -12.31 -6.31 -26.51
N ALA A 79 -11.75 -6.78 -25.40
CA ALA A 79 -10.61 -7.70 -25.42
C ALA A 79 -10.98 -9.08 -25.99
N MET A 80 -12.25 -9.48 -25.84
CA MET A 80 -12.78 -10.72 -26.44
C MET A 80 -13.12 -10.59 -27.93
N MET A 81 -13.10 -9.38 -28.52
CA MET A 81 -13.49 -9.16 -29.92
C MET A 81 -12.35 -9.34 -30.93
N PHE A 82 -11.11 -9.54 -30.45
CA PHE A 82 -9.91 -9.66 -31.29
C PHE A 82 -9.19 -11.02 -31.15
N ASN A 83 -9.87 -12.04 -30.62
CA ASN A 83 -9.33 -13.39 -30.43
C ASN A 83 -10.09 -14.41 -31.27
#